data_AF-A0A1B3ZB34-F1
#
_entry.id   AF-A0A1B3ZB34-F1
#
_cell.length_a   1.000
_cell.length_b   1.000
_cell.length_c   1.000
_cell.angle_alpha   90.00
_cell.angle_beta   90.00
_cell.angle_gamma   90.00
#
_symmetry.space_group_name_H-M   'P 1'
#
loop_
_entity.id
_entity.type
_entity.pdbx_description
1 polymer ?
#
loop_
_entity_poly.entity_id
_entity_poly.type
_entity_poly.pdbx_seq_one_letter_code
_entity_poly.pdbx_strand_id
1 'polypeptide(L)'
;MALAAPSLAMAAAPEQLSPGVWVTPSADGRVFGHIPYREAPHTDLVPAPAGFALGQPCYVQRDAAPDLARMLAAAAATPGIGNRLRGVSCYRTIEHQRAVFCSHSGARRGCRDAADRARAVGPPGHSEHATGYAIDFGLRPTGDCGDVSPCLARTPAGQWLIAHAPEYGFELSFPAGNAQGVTWEPWHWRWVGASIATPGAARARLLFARARQEFPAAPQVRDVADGWIGVIRPATPAPAPIMPPPGSPYLQGHPQSYFIQPLPTPQPRPSDRRSRRR
;
A
#
# COMPACT_ATOMS: atom_id res chain seq x y z
N MET A 1 -0.45 -15.15 51.26
CA MET A 1 0.53 -15.17 50.15
C MET A 1 -0.09 -15.90 48.99
N ALA A 2 -0.61 -15.19 48.00
CA ALA A 2 -1.11 -15.81 46.76
C ALA A 2 0.06 -15.83 45.76
N LEU A 3 0.51 -17.03 45.40
CA LEU A 3 1.49 -17.24 44.33
C LEU A 3 0.80 -16.96 42.99
N ALA A 4 1.20 -15.88 42.32
CA ALA A 4 0.81 -15.64 40.93
C ALA A 4 1.53 -16.66 40.04
N ALA A 5 0.78 -17.50 39.33
CA ALA A 5 1.34 -18.37 38.30
C ALA A 5 1.96 -17.50 37.19
N PRO A 6 3.15 -17.85 36.67
CA PRO A 6 3.72 -17.13 35.55
C PRO A 6 2.84 -17.35 34.32
N SER A 7 2.26 -16.26 33.79
CA SER A 7 1.66 -16.28 32.46
C SER A 7 2.73 -16.70 31.45
N LEU A 8 2.60 -17.91 30.89
CA LEU A 8 3.37 -18.31 29.73
C LEU A 8 2.97 -17.39 28.58
N ALA A 9 3.82 -16.40 28.29
CA ALA A 9 3.77 -15.70 27.02
C ALA A 9 4.02 -16.75 25.93
N MET A 10 2.98 -17.08 25.15
CA MET A 10 3.17 -17.91 23.97
C MET A 10 4.10 -17.16 23.02
N ALA A 11 5.28 -17.70 22.77
CA ALA A 11 6.19 -17.16 21.78
C ALA A 11 5.47 -17.13 20.42
N ALA A 12 5.57 -16.01 19.70
CA ALA A 12 5.01 -15.89 18.36
C ALA A 12 5.59 -16.99 17.46
N ALA A 13 4.74 -17.66 16.68
CA ALA A 13 5.19 -18.66 15.73
C ALA A 13 6.13 -18.01 14.69
N PRO A 14 7.23 -18.66 14.29
CA PRO A 14 8.10 -18.15 13.24
C PRO A 14 7.33 -17.90 11.93
N GLU A 15 7.56 -16.76 11.32
CA GLU A 15 6.97 -16.37 10.05
C GLU A 15 7.96 -16.56 8.91
N GLN A 16 7.46 -17.05 7.77
CA GLN A 16 8.30 -17.30 6.61
C GLN A 16 8.40 -16.06 5.71
N LEU A 17 9.59 -15.47 5.66
CA LEU A 17 9.91 -14.37 4.74
C LEU A 17 10.08 -14.92 3.32
N SER A 18 10.75 -16.06 3.16
CA SER A 18 10.90 -16.80 1.91
C SER A 18 11.21 -18.27 2.18
N PRO A 19 11.24 -19.15 1.15
CA PRO A 19 11.68 -20.52 1.34
C PRO A 19 13.03 -20.58 2.08
N GLY A 20 13.04 -21.24 3.24
CA GLY A 20 14.22 -21.40 4.09
C GLY A 20 14.63 -20.18 4.95
N VAL A 21 13.96 -19.03 4.85
CA VAL A 21 14.24 -17.85 5.67
C VAL A 21 13.04 -17.55 6.57
N TRP A 22 13.28 -17.63 7.88
CA TRP A 22 12.27 -17.46 8.91
C TRP A 22 12.67 -16.34 9.86
N VAL A 23 11.67 -15.65 10.38
CA VAL A 23 11.85 -14.63 11.42
C VAL A 23 10.86 -14.89 12.54
N THR A 24 11.28 -14.70 13.78
CA THR A 24 10.37 -14.75 14.91
C THR A 24 9.85 -13.32 15.16
N PRO A 25 8.53 -13.08 15.06
CA PRO A 25 7.96 -11.80 15.42
C PRO A 25 8.25 -11.44 16.88
N SER A 26 8.29 -10.15 17.21
CA SER A 26 8.29 -9.71 18.60
C SER A 26 6.97 -10.11 19.30
N ALA A 27 6.94 -10.00 20.64
CA ALA A 27 5.77 -10.40 21.44
C ALA A 27 4.45 -9.70 21.04
N ASP A 28 4.56 -8.55 20.39
CA ASP A 28 3.45 -7.75 19.86
C ASP A 28 3.18 -8.01 18.36
N GLY A 29 3.75 -9.07 17.80
CA GLY A 29 3.58 -9.49 16.42
C GLY A 29 4.31 -8.66 15.38
N ARG A 30 5.23 -7.74 15.75
CA ARG A 30 6.00 -6.97 14.75
C ARG A 30 7.18 -7.76 14.20
N VAL A 31 7.51 -7.49 12.95
CA VAL A 31 8.72 -8.01 12.29
C VAL A 31 9.58 -6.82 11.85
N PHE A 32 10.79 -6.72 12.39
CA PHE A 32 11.71 -5.58 12.16
C PHE A 32 11.05 -4.20 12.37
N GLY A 33 10.16 -4.08 13.37
CA GLY A 33 9.40 -2.86 13.64
C GLY A 33 8.11 -2.70 12.84
N HIS A 34 7.85 -3.53 11.83
CA HIS A 34 6.64 -3.42 11.00
C HIS A 34 5.43 -4.09 11.63
N ILE A 35 4.28 -3.41 11.55
CA ILE A 35 2.99 -3.87 12.06
C ILE A 35 2.39 -4.90 11.08
N PRO A 36 1.82 -6.01 11.56
CA PRO A 36 1.16 -6.99 10.70
C PRO A 36 -0.16 -6.44 10.16
N TYR A 37 -0.41 -6.67 8.87
CA TYR A 37 -1.63 -6.29 8.17
C TYR A 37 -2.22 -7.49 7.43
N ARG A 38 -3.55 -7.62 7.49
CA ARG A 38 -4.25 -8.61 6.67
C ARG A 38 -4.35 -8.11 5.23
N GLU A 39 -4.21 -9.04 4.29
CA GLU A 39 -4.52 -8.78 2.89
C GLU A 39 -6.00 -8.44 2.72
N ALA A 40 -6.28 -7.34 2.03
CA ALA A 40 -7.64 -6.92 1.74
C ALA A 40 -8.32 -7.91 0.79
N PRO A 41 -9.59 -8.27 1.03
CA PRO A 41 -10.30 -9.13 0.10
C PRO A 41 -10.49 -8.39 -1.24
N HIS A 42 -10.33 -9.11 -2.36
CA HIS A 42 -10.49 -8.53 -3.70
C HIS A 42 -11.83 -7.80 -3.90
N THR A 43 -12.89 -8.23 -3.22
CA THR A 43 -14.20 -7.58 -3.27
C THR A 43 -14.15 -6.14 -2.76
N ASP A 44 -13.26 -5.81 -1.83
CA ASP A 44 -13.08 -4.49 -1.23
C ASP A 44 -12.19 -3.55 -2.06
N LEU A 45 -11.66 -4.04 -3.18
CA LEU A 45 -10.77 -3.30 -4.05
C LEU A 45 -11.49 -2.84 -5.31
N VAL A 46 -11.16 -1.64 -5.76
CA VAL A 46 -11.63 -1.06 -7.02
C VAL A 46 -10.44 -0.50 -7.80
N PRO A 47 -10.51 -0.42 -9.15
CA PRO A 47 -9.48 0.25 -9.91
C PRO A 47 -9.38 1.72 -9.51
N ALA A 48 -8.15 2.22 -9.40
CA ALA A 48 -7.89 3.64 -9.23
C ALA A 48 -8.33 4.43 -10.50
N PRO A 49 -8.47 5.77 -10.40
CA PRO A 49 -8.87 6.60 -11.53
C PRO A 49 -8.06 6.35 -12.81
N ALA A 50 -8.72 6.39 -13.97
CA ALA A 50 -8.08 6.11 -15.25
C ALA A 50 -6.86 7.01 -15.51
N GLY A 51 -5.77 6.42 -16.02
CA GLY A 51 -4.53 7.14 -16.31
C GLY A 51 -3.67 7.48 -15.08
N PHE A 52 -4.12 7.13 -13.86
CA PHE A 52 -3.34 7.33 -12.63
C PHE A 52 -2.18 6.34 -12.49
N ALA A 53 -2.40 5.07 -12.81
CA ALA A 53 -1.43 4.00 -12.58
C ALA A 53 -0.26 4.02 -13.57
N LEU A 54 0.94 3.67 -13.10
CA LEU A 54 2.13 3.47 -13.91
C LEU A 54 2.37 1.98 -14.13
N GLY A 55 2.15 1.52 -15.36
CA GLY A 55 2.30 0.11 -15.71
C GLY A 55 1.06 -0.70 -15.39
N GLN A 56 1.12 -1.53 -14.35
CA GLN A 56 -0.01 -2.40 -13.98
C GLN A 56 -1.18 -1.58 -13.39
N PRO A 57 -2.43 -2.03 -13.56
CA PRO A 57 -3.57 -1.37 -12.95
C PRO A 57 -3.40 -1.25 -11.43
N CYS A 58 -3.48 -0.01 -10.94
CA CYS A 58 -3.55 0.25 -9.50
C CYS A 58 -4.95 -0.10 -9.00
N TYR A 59 -5.02 -0.95 -7.98
CA TYR A 59 -6.23 -1.18 -7.20
C TYR A 59 -6.08 -0.51 -5.84
N VAL A 60 -7.15 0.09 -5.35
CA VAL A 60 -7.23 0.74 -4.04
C VAL A 60 -8.47 0.27 -3.32
N GLN A 61 -8.52 0.44 -2.01
CA GLN A 61 -9.71 0.14 -1.22
C GLN A 61 -10.86 1.04 -1.67
N ARG A 62 -12.06 0.47 -1.85
CA ARG A 62 -13.25 1.17 -2.39
C ARG A 62 -13.57 2.50 -1.69
N ASP A 63 -13.35 2.58 -0.38
CA ASP A 63 -13.65 3.73 0.47
C ASP A 63 -12.62 4.85 0.26
N ALA A 64 -11.38 4.51 -0.13
CA ALA A 64 -10.32 5.48 -0.43
C ALA A 64 -10.43 6.05 -1.86
N ALA A 65 -11.07 5.33 -2.79
CA ALA A 65 -11.13 5.72 -4.19
C ALA A 65 -11.79 7.10 -4.45
N PRO A 66 -12.92 7.47 -3.80
CA PRO A 66 -13.51 8.80 -3.97
C PRO A 66 -12.56 9.92 -3.54
N ASP A 67 -11.88 9.76 -2.41
CA ASP A 67 -10.95 10.75 -1.89
C ASP A 67 -9.69 10.87 -2.75
N LEU A 68 -9.18 9.74 -3.27
CA LEU A 68 -8.11 9.75 -4.27
C LEU A 68 -8.53 10.55 -5.51
N ALA A 69 -9.75 10.32 -6.04
CA ALA A 69 -10.25 11.05 -7.20
C ALA A 69 -10.37 12.55 -6.94
N ARG A 70 -10.88 12.95 -5.76
CA ARG A 70 -10.95 14.37 -5.36
C ARG A 70 -9.57 15.01 -5.27
N MET A 71 -8.59 14.31 -4.67
CA MET A 71 -7.22 14.80 -4.55
C MET A 71 -6.56 15.00 -5.92
N LEU A 72 -6.70 14.02 -6.82
CA LEU A 72 -6.13 14.10 -8.17
C LEU A 72 -6.78 15.22 -8.99
N ALA A 73 -8.10 15.44 -8.85
CA ALA A 73 -8.79 16.55 -9.50
C ALA A 73 -8.32 17.91 -8.96
N ALA A 74 -8.10 18.04 -7.65
CA ALA A 74 -7.56 19.26 -7.06
C ALA A 74 -6.12 19.55 -7.50
N ALA A 75 -5.27 18.52 -7.57
CA ALA A 75 -3.92 18.64 -8.12
C ALA A 75 -3.96 19.10 -9.59
N ALA A 76 -4.86 18.49 -10.38
CA ALA A 76 -5.07 18.84 -11.78
C ALA A 76 -5.49 20.29 -12.00
N ALA A 77 -6.33 20.82 -11.10
CA ALA A 77 -6.81 22.20 -11.14
C ALA A 77 -5.79 23.21 -10.59
N THR A 78 -4.75 22.77 -9.87
CA THR A 78 -3.75 23.66 -9.27
C THR A 78 -2.73 24.11 -10.32
N PRO A 79 -2.58 25.44 -10.57
CA PRO A 79 -1.58 25.96 -11.50
C PRO A 79 -0.16 25.48 -11.18
N GLY A 80 0.57 25.03 -12.20
CA GLY A 80 1.94 24.52 -12.05
C GLY A 80 2.05 23.07 -11.55
N ILE A 81 0.95 22.46 -11.08
CA ILE A 81 0.91 21.05 -10.65
C ILE A 81 0.31 20.18 -11.75
N GLY A 82 -0.96 20.39 -12.10
CA GLY A 82 -1.64 19.66 -13.15
C GLY A 82 -1.73 18.15 -12.90
N ASN A 83 -1.94 17.39 -13.97
CA ASN A 83 -2.05 15.92 -13.95
C ASN A 83 -0.67 15.26 -13.80
N ARG A 84 0.15 15.63 -12.82
CA ARG A 84 1.51 15.07 -12.65
C ARG A 84 1.60 13.90 -11.69
N LEU A 85 0.76 13.85 -10.66
CA LEU A 85 0.76 12.77 -9.67
C LEU A 85 0.30 11.45 -10.30
N ARG A 86 1.03 10.37 -10.04
CA ARG A 86 0.77 9.03 -10.57
C ARG A 86 0.98 7.97 -9.50
N GLY A 87 0.26 6.86 -9.60
CA GLY A 87 0.42 5.70 -8.73
C GLY A 87 1.50 4.78 -9.27
N VAL A 88 2.63 4.69 -8.55
CA VAL A 88 3.71 3.75 -8.85
C VAL A 88 3.36 2.36 -8.35
N SER A 89 2.81 2.28 -7.13
CA SER A 89 2.39 1.05 -6.47
C SER A 89 1.15 1.35 -5.63
N CYS A 90 0.19 0.41 -5.61
CA CYS A 90 -1.05 0.53 -4.85
C CYS A 90 -1.28 -0.78 -4.10
N TYR A 91 -2.46 -1.42 -4.18
CA TYR A 91 -2.64 -2.75 -3.60
C TYR A 91 -1.58 -3.76 -4.10
N ARG A 92 -1.00 -4.50 -3.15
CA ARG A 92 -0.05 -5.58 -3.41
C ARG A 92 -0.36 -6.77 -2.51
N THR A 93 -0.55 -7.94 -3.11
CA THR A 93 -0.74 -9.19 -2.36
C THR A 93 0.48 -9.50 -1.49
N ILE A 94 0.31 -10.26 -0.42
CA ILE A 94 1.38 -10.75 0.44
C ILE A 94 2.36 -11.60 -0.37
N GLU A 95 1.88 -12.38 -1.33
CA GLU A 95 2.74 -13.18 -2.21
C GLU A 95 3.61 -12.30 -3.13
N HIS A 96 3.04 -11.24 -3.72
CA HIS A 96 3.83 -10.30 -4.48
C HIS A 96 4.78 -9.50 -3.56
N GLN A 97 4.35 -9.15 -2.35
CA GLN A 97 5.22 -8.53 -1.34
C GLN A 97 6.46 -9.40 -1.06
N ARG A 98 6.30 -10.72 -0.96
CA ARG A 98 7.40 -11.68 -0.81
C ARG A 98 8.40 -11.61 -1.95
N ALA A 99 7.92 -11.58 -3.19
CA ALA A 99 8.79 -11.40 -4.34
C ALA A 99 9.52 -10.04 -4.30
N VAL A 100 8.83 -8.94 -3.96
CA VAL A 100 9.44 -7.60 -3.88
C VAL A 100 10.45 -7.50 -2.73
N PHE A 101 10.14 -8.06 -1.56
CA PHE A 101 11.03 -8.05 -0.41
C PHE A 101 12.34 -8.77 -0.74
N CYS A 102 12.27 -9.91 -1.44
CA CYS A 102 13.42 -10.76 -1.71
C CYS A 102 14.09 -10.55 -3.07
N SER A 103 13.59 -9.64 -3.93
CA SER A 103 14.17 -9.37 -5.25
C SER A 103 15.45 -8.53 -5.22
N HIS A 104 15.71 -7.82 -4.11
CA HIS A 104 16.82 -6.86 -4.01
C HIS A 104 17.95 -7.42 -3.14
N SER A 105 18.84 -8.18 -3.78
CA SER A 105 20.29 -8.33 -3.48
C SER A 105 20.94 -9.31 -4.47
N GLY A 106 20.65 -9.19 -5.76
CA GLY A 106 21.08 -10.18 -6.77
C GLY A 106 20.42 -11.55 -6.56
N ALA A 107 20.28 -12.33 -7.63
CA ALA A 107 19.67 -13.67 -7.60
C ALA A 107 20.37 -14.67 -6.64
N ARG A 108 21.39 -14.25 -5.88
CA ARG A 108 22.22 -15.07 -4.98
C ARG A 108 22.08 -14.76 -3.50
N ARG A 109 21.54 -13.59 -3.08
CA ARG A 109 21.44 -13.24 -1.64
C ARG A 109 20.05 -13.46 -1.04
N GLY A 110 18.98 -13.48 -1.84
CA GLY A 110 17.62 -13.71 -1.32
C GLY A 110 17.28 -12.76 -0.17
N CYS A 111 16.55 -13.25 0.84
CA CYS A 111 16.18 -12.45 2.02
C CYS A 111 17.16 -12.63 3.19
N ARG A 112 18.45 -12.90 2.92
CA ARG A 112 19.47 -13.09 3.97
C ARG A 112 19.68 -11.82 4.82
N ASP A 113 19.59 -10.64 4.21
CA ASP A 113 19.75 -9.35 4.88
C ASP A 113 18.38 -8.72 5.21
N ALA A 114 17.46 -9.52 5.77
CA ALA A 114 16.06 -9.14 5.94
C ALA A 114 15.86 -7.89 6.82
N ALA A 115 16.68 -7.70 7.86
CA ALA A 115 16.58 -6.53 8.74
C ALA A 115 16.93 -5.23 8.00
N ASP A 116 18.01 -5.24 7.22
CA ASP A 116 18.39 -4.07 6.40
C ASP A 116 17.39 -3.83 5.28
N ARG A 117 16.89 -4.91 4.66
CA ARG A 117 15.83 -4.82 3.64
C ARG A 117 14.56 -4.20 4.20
N ALA A 118 14.18 -4.55 5.43
CA ALA A 118 13.00 -4.02 6.11
C ALA A 118 13.07 -2.51 6.37
N ARG A 119 14.25 -1.88 6.24
CA ARG A 119 14.35 -0.41 6.30
C ARG A 119 13.68 0.28 5.11
N ALA A 120 13.61 -0.36 3.94
CA ALA A 120 13.08 0.26 2.72
C ALA A 120 11.93 -0.51 2.06
N VAL A 121 11.69 -1.77 2.46
CA VAL A 121 10.60 -2.58 1.94
C VAL A 121 10.01 -3.41 3.06
N GLY A 122 8.71 -3.25 3.31
CA GLY A 122 8.00 -4.00 4.34
C GLY A 122 8.08 -5.52 4.16
N PRO A 123 8.25 -6.31 5.24
CA PRO A 123 8.15 -7.76 5.19
C PRO A 123 6.80 -8.24 4.64
N PRO A 124 6.72 -9.45 4.06
CA PRO A 124 5.45 -10.05 3.61
C PRO A 124 4.47 -10.19 4.79
N GLY A 125 3.23 -9.71 4.63
CA GLY A 125 2.26 -9.66 5.73
C GLY A 125 2.36 -8.42 6.63
N HIS A 126 3.36 -7.56 6.40
CA HIS A 126 3.60 -6.34 7.20
C HIS A 126 3.66 -5.06 6.35
N SER A 127 3.34 -5.13 5.06
CA SER A 127 3.28 -3.94 4.20
C SER A 127 1.87 -3.34 4.20
N GLU A 128 1.78 -2.02 4.37
CA GLU A 128 0.50 -1.30 4.29
C GLU A 128 -0.19 -1.47 2.92
N HIS A 129 0.55 -1.76 1.84
CA HIS A 129 -0.02 -2.02 0.51
C HIS A 129 -0.97 -3.22 0.47
N ALA A 130 -0.80 -4.20 1.36
CA ALA A 130 -1.71 -5.36 1.44
C ALA A 130 -3.13 -4.95 1.84
N THR A 131 -3.29 -3.79 2.48
CA THR A 131 -4.59 -3.27 2.93
C THR A 131 -5.40 -2.60 1.81
N GLY A 132 -4.76 -2.26 0.69
CA GLY A 132 -5.34 -1.45 -0.38
C GLY A 132 -5.51 0.05 -0.05
N TYR A 133 -5.18 0.48 1.18
CA TYR A 133 -5.24 1.90 1.58
C TYR A 133 -3.95 2.67 1.31
N ALA A 134 -2.83 1.98 1.02
CA ALA A 134 -1.54 2.62 0.78
C ALA A 134 -1.22 2.76 -0.72
N ILE A 135 -0.62 3.90 -1.06
CA ILE A 135 -0.24 4.28 -2.41
C ILE A 135 1.17 4.87 -2.38
N ASP A 136 2.02 4.40 -3.29
CA ASP A 136 3.28 5.04 -3.64
C ASP A 136 3.04 6.02 -4.79
N PHE A 137 3.26 7.31 -4.55
CA PHE A 137 3.14 8.36 -5.55
C PHE A 137 4.47 8.59 -6.29
N GLY A 138 4.35 8.77 -7.61
CA GLY A 138 5.41 9.21 -8.49
C GLY A 138 4.91 10.34 -9.39
N LEU A 139 5.75 10.77 -10.32
CA LEU A 139 5.46 11.91 -11.20
C LEU A 139 5.55 11.53 -12.68
N ARG A 140 4.64 12.06 -13.49
CA ARG A 140 4.81 12.11 -14.95
C ARG A 140 4.63 13.53 -15.51
N PRO A 141 5.53 14.00 -16.39
CA PRO A 141 6.81 13.38 -16.74
C PRO A 141 7.75 13.30 -15.53
N THR A 142 8.59 12.26 -15.49
CA THR A 142 9.49 11.92 -14.36
C THR A 142 10.50 13.04 -14.07
N GLY A 143 11.03 13.68 -15.12
CA GLY A 143 12.11 14.67 -14.96
C GLY A 143 13.35 14.04 -14.31
N ASP A 144 14.05 14.82 -13.49
CA ASP A 144 15.27 14.37 -12.79
C ASP A 144 14.99 13.60 -11.49
N CYS A 145 13.72 13.32 -11.19
CA CYS A 145 13.31 12.63 -9.99
C CYS A 145 12.67 11.27 -10.32
N GLY A 146 13.42 10.20 -10.09
CA GLY A 146 12.94 8.83 -10.29
C GLY A 146 11.75 8.47 -9.38
N ASP A 147 11.07 7.38 -9.73
CA ASP A 147 10.00 6.81 -8.89
C ASP A 147 10.58 6.27 -7.57
N VAL A 148 9.78 6.27 -6.50
CA VAL A 148 10.18 5.74 -5.17
C VAL A 148 11.48 6.40 -4.67
N SER A 149 11.56 7.73 -4.77
CA SER A 149 12.77 8.50 -4.49
C SER A 149 12.53 9.70 -3.58
N PRO A 150 13.45 10.01 -2.63
CA PRO A 150 13.32 11.16 -1.74
C PRO A 150 13.26 12.52 -2.44
N CYS A 151 13.70 12.60 -3.70
CA CYS A 151 13.62 13.84 -4.49
C CYS A 151 12.18 14.30 -4.71
N LEU A 152 11.17 13.42 -4.59
CA LEU A 152 9.77 13.75 -4.79
C LEU A 152 9.37 14.96 -3.94
N ALA A 153 9.78 14.96 -2.67
CA ALA A 153 9.49 16.01 -1.70
C ALA A 153 10.02 17.41 -2.07
N ARG A 154 10.98 17.49 -3.01
CA ARG A 154 11.53 18.77 -3.50
C ARG A 154 10.86 19.28 -4.78
N THR A 155 10.04 18.45 -5.42
CA THR A 155 9.32 18.85 -6.62
C THR A 155 8.08 19.68 -6.27
N PRO A 156 7.59 20.56 -7.17
CA PRO A 156 6.35 21.30 -6.92
C PRO A 156 5.15 20.38 -6.60
N ALA A 157 5.01 19.27 -7.34
CA ALA A 157 3.92 18.31 -7.12
C ALA A 157 4.06 17.52 -5.82
N GLY A 158 5.28 17.17 -5.40
CA GLY A 158 5.50 16.53 -4.10
C GLY A 158 5.31 17.49 -2.92
N GLN A 159 5.68 18.76 -3.06
CA GLN A 159 5.36 19.79 -2.07
C GLN A 159 3.85 20.02 -1.95
N TRP A 160 3.15 20.05 -3.09
CA TRP A 160 1.68 20.10 -3.11
C TRP A 160 1.08 18.88 -2.40
N LEU A 161 1.59 17.68 -2.68
CA LEU A 161 1.15 16.45 -2.01
C LEU A 161 1.36 16.55 -0.50
N ILE A 162 2.54 16.97 -0.04
CA ILE A 162 2.83 17.16 1.39
C ILE A 162 1.88 18.18 2.04
N ALA A 163 1.54 19.26 1.35
CA ALA A 163 0.65 20.28 1.89
C ALA A 163 -0.82 19.83 1.94
N HIS A 164 -1.30 19.15 0.89
CA HIS A 164 -2.73 19.01 0.64
C HIS A 164 -3.28 17.58 0.78
N ALA A 165 -2.45 16.53 0.70
CA ALA A 165 -2.91 15.15 0.84
C ALA A 165 -3.71 14.89 2.14
N PRO A 166 -3.38 15.50 3.30
CA PRO A 166 -4.19 15.35 4.51
C PRO A 166 -5.64 15.84 4.38
N GLU A 167 -5.90 16.86 3.55
CA GLU A 167 -7.26 17.37 3.29
C GLU A 167 -8.17 16.32 2.62
N TYR A 168 -7.55 15.33 1.96
CA TYR A 168 -8.22 14.22 1.29
C TYR A 168 -8.04 12.90 2.07
N GLY A 169 -7.59 12.96 3.32
CA GLY A 169 -7.48 11.79 4.17
C GLY A 169 -6.24 10.93 3.95
N PHE A 170 -5.24 11.41 3.22
CA PHE A 170 -3.96 10.72 3.04
C PHE A 170 -2.92 11.27 4.01
N GLU A 171 -2.21 10.38 4.69
CA GLU A 171 -1.11 10.74 5.60
C GLU A 171 0.19 10.04 5.22
N LEU A 172 1.32 10.71 5.47
CA LEU A 172 2.64 10.21 5.11
C LEU A 172 3.12 9.20 6.14
N SER A 173 3.07 7.90 5.81
CA SER A 173 3.29 6.83 6.79
C SER A 173 4.69 6.81 7.38
N PHE A 174 5.71 7.11 6.59
CA PHE A 174 7.12 6.99 6.99
C PHE A 174 7.86 8.32 6.89
N PRO A 175 7.65 9.26 7.83
CA PRO A 175 8.39 10.51 7.88
C PRO A 175 9.86 10.28 8.25
N ALA A 176 10.69 11.30 8.01
CA ALA A 176 12.11 11.24 8.33
C ALA A 176 12.33 11.00 9.83
N GLY A 177 13.17 10.00 10.15
CA GLY A 177 13.47 9.64 11.53
C GLY A 177 12.33 8.97 12.29
N ASN A 178 11.33 8.39 11.60
CA ASN A 178 10.25 7.65 12.25
C ASN A 178 10.79 6.54 13.18
N ALA A 179 10.09 6.31 14.30
CA ALA A 179 10.49 5.33 15.31
C ALA A 179 10.34 3.87 14.85
N GLN A 180 9.70 3.62 13.70
CA GLN A 180 9.56 2.29 13.11
C GLN A 180 10.88 1.78 12.51
N GLY A 181 11.85 2.67 12.27
CA GLY A 181 13.14 2.33 11.66
C GLY A 181 13.12 2.20 10.14
N VAL A 182 11.98 2.53 9.52
CA VAL A 182 11.83 2.63 8.06
C VAL A 182 12.51 3.91 7.58
N THR A 183 13.12 3.88 6.39
CA THR A 183 13.70 5.07 5.76
C THR A 183 12.63 6.13 5.52
N TRP A 184 13.06 7.37 5.27
CA TRP A 184 12.11 8.40 4.88
C TRP A 184 11.55 8.10 3.48
N GLU A 185 10.22 7.98 3.39
CA GLU A 185 9.53 7.60 2.14
C GLU A 185 8.50 8.66 1.75
N PRO A 186 8.89 9.85 1.24
CA PRO A 186 7.94 10.93 0.89
C PRO A 186 6.92 10.54 -0.20
N TRP A 187 7.11 9.39 -0.84
CA TRP A 187 6.21 8.80 -1.83
C TRP A 187 5.13 7.90 -1.22
N HIS A 188 5.28 7.37 -0.01
CA HIS A 188 4.38 6.35 0.56
C HIS A 188 3.31 6.98 1.46
N TRP A 189 2.05 6.88 1.05
CA TRP A 189 0.92 7.50 1.74
C TRP A 189 -0.19 6.49 1.99
N ARG A 190 -0.75 6.50 3.20
CA ARG A 190 -1.94 5.70 3.54
C ARG A 190 -3.18 6.56 3.68
N TRP A 191 -4.33 6.03 3.28
CA TRP A 191 -5.61 6.67 3.48
C TRP A 191 -6.25 6.28 4.81
N VAL A 192 -6.75 7.28 5.53
CA VAL A 192 -7.44 7.17 6.84
C VAL A 192 -8.73 8.00 6.89
N GLY A 193 -9.15 8.55 5.75
CA GLY A 193 -10.31 9.42 5.61
C GLY A 193 -10.07 10.84 6.12
N ALA A 194 -10.52 11.84 5.34
CA ALA A 194 -10.35 13.26 5.65
C ALA A 194 -10.97 13.66 6.99
N SER A 195 -11.99 12.95 7.44
CA SER A 195 -12.56 13.02 8.78
C SER A 195 -13.07 11.65 9.23
N ILE A 196 -13.31 11.45 10.52
CA ILE A 196 -13.95 10.23 11.04
C ILE A 196 -15.35 9.99 10.43
N ALA A 197 -16.02 11.04 9.99
CA ALA A 197 -17.33 10.97 9.34
C ALA A 197 -17.24 10.53 7.86
N THR A 198 -16.05 10.52 7.26
CA THR A 198 -15.86 10.03 5.90
C THR A 198 -16.22 8.53 5.84
N PRO A 199 -17.07 8.09 4.91
CA PRO A 199 -17.42 6.67 4.77
C PRO A 199 -16.17 5.79 4.68
N GLY A 200 -16.11 4.73 5.49
CA GLY A 200 -14.96 3.81 5.56
C GLY A 200 -13.78 4.30 6.43
N ALA A 201 -13.73 5.58 6.83
CA ALA A 201 -12.63 6.13 7.63
C ALA A 201 -12.48 5.42 8.99
N ALA A 202 -13.59 5.10 9.66
CA ALA A 202 -13.55 4.36 10.93
C ALA A 202 -12.85 2.99 10.79
N ARG A 203 -13.07 2.30 9.66
CA ARG A 203 -12.41 1.01 9.36
C ARG A 203 -10.91 1.21 9.12
N ALA A 204 -10.55 2.17 8.28
CA ALA A 204 -9.15 2.48 8.00
C ALA A 204 -8.40 2.94 9.26
N ARG A 205 -8.99 3.82 10.06
CA ARG A 205 -8.41 4.31 11.32
C ARG A 205 -8.29 3.23 12.38
N LEU A 206 -9.24 2.30 12.47
CA LEU A 206 -9.10 1.14 13.36
C LEU A 206 -7.93 0.25 12.92
N LEU A 207 -7.82 -0.02 11.61
CA LEU A 207 -6.73 -0.81 11.03
C LEU A 207 -5.36 -0.17 11.30
N PHE A 208 -5.26 1.15 11.13
CA PHE A 208 -4.03 1.92 11.36
C PHE A 208 -3.91 2.51 12.77
N ALA A 209 -4.77 2.15 13.73
CA ALA A 209 -4.81 2.78 15.05
C ALA A 209 -3.45 2.66 15.74
N ARG A 210 -2.87 1.45 15.70
CA ARG A 210 -1.55 1.16 16.25
C ARG A 210 -0.45 1.95 15.55
N ALA A 211 -0.47 1.99 14.22
CA ALA A 211 0.50 2.75 13.44
C ALA A 211 0.41 4.25 13.77
N ARG A 212 -0.79 4.82 13.80
CA ARG A 212 -1.01 6.24 14.17
C ARG A 212 -0.57 6.56 15.59
N GLN A 213 -0.68 5.63 16.53
CA GLN A 213 -0.30 5.82 17.93
C GLN A 213 1.21 5.67 18.16
N GLU A 214 1.82 4.59 17.66
CA GLU A 214 3.22 4.26 17.92
C GLU A 214 4.19 4.91 16.91
N PHE A 215 3.72 5.15 15.69
CA PHE A 215 4.49 5.63 14.54
C PHE A 215 3.73 6.72 13.78
N PRO A 216 3.47 7.87 14.42
CA PRO A 216 2.62 8.91 13.85
C PRO A 216 3.15 9.38 12.49
N ALA A 217 2.24 9.47 11.52
CA ALA A 217 2.52 10.03 10.21
C ALA A 217 2.88 11.52 10.30
N ALA A 218 3.63 12.03 9.32
CA ALA A 218 3.89 13.47 9.21
C ALA A 218 4.08 13.89 7.73
N PRO A 219 3.14 14.65 7.14
CA PRO A 219 1.93 15.17 7.76
C PRO A 219 0.92 14.07 8.11
N GLN A 220 0.17 14.32 9.17
CA GLN A 220 -0.91 13.47 9.65
C GLN A 220 -2.25 14.08 9.26
N VAL A 221 -3.26 13.24 9.00
CA VAL A 221 -4.65 13.70 8.99
C VAL A 221 -5.08 13.93 10.43
N ARG A 222 -5.30 15.20 10.78
CA ARG A 222 -5.81 15.64 12.08
C ARG A 222 -7.25 16.11 11.92
N ASP A 223 -8.18 15.49 12.62
CA ASP A 223 -9.52 16.05 12.78
C ASP A 223 -9.85 16.32 14.25
N VAL A 224 -10.89 17.13 14.48
CA VAL A 224 -11.36 17.48 15.84
C VAL A 224 -11.81 16.26 16.65
N ALA A 225 -12.05 15.11 16.01
CA ALA A 225 -12.50 13.87 16.63
C ALA A 225 -11.37 12.91 17.05
N ASP A 226 -10.12 13.16 16.64
CA ASP A 226 -8.97 12.35 17.07
C ASP A 226 -8.73 12.43 18.60
N GLY A 227 -9.38 13.37 19.31
CA GLY A 227 -9.41 13.42 20.78
C GLY A 227 -10.02 12.18 21.46
N TRP A 228 -10.80 11.36 20.75
CA TRP A 228 -11.38 10.12 21.29
C TRP A 228 -10.44 8.90 21.19
N ILE A 229 -9.35 8.99 20.40
CA ILE A 229 -8.40 7.87 20.23
C ILE A 229 -7.68 7.53 21.55
N GLY A 230 -7.62 8.48 22.50
CA GLY A 230 -7.13 8.23 23.86
C GLY A 230 -8.03 7.35 24.74
N VAL A 231 -9.26 7.05 24.32
CA VAL A 231 -10.27 6.32 25.12
C VAL A 231 -10.35 4.84 24.75
N ILE A 232 -9.93 4.44 23.56
CA ILE A 232 -9.95 3.03 23.12
C ILE A 232 -8.57 2.42 23.37
N ARG A 233 -8.33 1.94 24.60
CA ARG A 233 -7.32 0.90 24.82
C ARG A 233 -7.84 -0.38 24.16
N PRO A 234 -7.17 -0.97 23.15
CA PRO A 234 -7.58 -2.28 22.68
C PRO A 234 -7.42 -3.28 23.84
N ALA A 235 -8.51 -3.94 24.21
CA ALA A 235 -8.41 -5.24 24.86
C ALA A 235 -7.57 -6.14 23.95
N THR A 236 -6.70 -6.93 24.58
CA THR A 236 -5.82 -7.97 24.04
C THR A 236 -6.13 -8.37 22.58
N PRO A 237 -5.15 -8.31 21.66
CA PRO A 237 -5.39 -8.67 20.25
C PRO A 237 -5.94 -10.10 20.15
N ALA A 238 -6.97 -10.27 19.31
CA ALA A 238 -7.46 -11.60 18.96
C ALA A 238 -6.33 -12.41 18.30
N PRO A 239 -6.24 -13.73 18.55
CA PRO A 239 -5.19 -14.57 17.99
C PRO A 239 -5.17 -14.49 16.46
N ALA A 240 -3.97 -14.60 15.89
CA ALA A 240 -3.76 -14.67 14.45
C ALA A 240 -4.63 -15.80 13.83
N PRO A 241 -5.19 -15.59 12.63
CA PRO A 241 -5.95 -16.64 11.97
C PRO A 241 -5.01 -17.80 11.62
N ILE A 242 -5.42 -19.00 12.00
CA ILE A 242 -4.72 -20.24 11.68
C ILE A 242 -4.81 -20.42 10.15
N MET A 243 -3.66 -20.35 9.47
CA MET A 243 -3.58 -20.79 8.07
C MET A 243 -3.96 -22.28 8.01
N PRO A 244 -4.84 -22.71 7.08
CA PRO A 244 -5.02 -24.13 6.84
C PRO A 244 -3.69 -24.74 6.36
N PRO A 245 -3.37 -25.98 6.76
CA PRO A 245 -2.13 -26.64 6.35
C PRO A 245 -2.06 -26.77 4.82
N PRO A 246 -0.86 -26.73 4.22
CA PRO A 246 -0.70 -26.92 2.78
C PRO A 246 -1.05 -28.37 2.44
N GLY A 247 -2.27 -28.57 1.94
CA GLY A 247 -2.76 -29.92 1.65
C GLY A 247 -4.25 -29.99 1.39
N SER A 248 -4.76 -29.25 0.41
CA SER A 248 -5.98 -29.67 -0.30
C SER A 248 -5.90 -29.17 -1.76
N PRO A 249 -6.03 -30.07 -2.76
CA PRO A 249 -5.78 -29.74 -4.15
C PRO A 249 -7.01 -29.08 -4.75
N TYR A 250 -7.06 -27.75 -4.68
CA TYR A 250 -7.86 -26.98 -5.61
C TYR A 250 -6.92 -26.20 -6.54
N LEU A 251 -7.04 -26.53 -7.84
CA LEU A 251 -6.36 -25.95 -9.01
C LEU A 251 -5.03 -26.60 -9.43
N GLN A 252 -5.10 -27.86 -9.82
CA GLN A 252 -4.39 -28.30 -11.03
C GLN A 252 -5.17 -27.78 -12.25
N GLY A 253 -4.56 -26.91 -13.06
CA GLY A 253 -5.14 -26.47 -14.32
C GLY A 253 -4.45 -25.26 -14.92
N HIS A 254 -3.55 -25.54 -15.87
CA HIS A 254 -2.99 -24.64 -16.90
C HIS A 254 -1.71 -23.84 -16.58
N PRO A 255 -0.55 -24.31 -17.11
CA PRO A 255 0.58 -23.45 -17.40
C PRO A 255 0.40 -22.86 -18.79
N GLN A 256 0.18 -21.56 -18.96
CA GLN A 256 0.59 -20.86 -20.19
C GLN A 256 1.00 -19.41 -19.91
N SER A 257 2.27 -19.16 -20.19
CA SER A 257 2.87 -17.88 -20.50
C SER A 257 2.00 -17.08 -21.48
N TYR A 258 1.45 -15.96 -21.04
CA TYR A 258 0.85 -14.98 -21.95
C TYR A 258 1.95 -14.10 -22.54
N PHE A 259 2.46 -14.51 -23.71
CA PHE A 259 2.96 -13.55 -24.68
C PHE A 259 1.77 -12.74 -25.18
N ILE A 260 1.77 -11.43 -24.91
CA ILE A 260 0.81 -10.50 -25.49
C ILE A 260 1.07 -10.43 -27.00
N GLN A 261 0.12 -10.90 -27.81
CA GLN A 261 0.11 -10.62 -29.25
C GLN A 261 -0.28 -9.15 -29.49
N PRO A 262 0.37 -8.44 -30.43
CA PRO A 262 -0.02 -7.07 -30.75
C PRO A 262 -1.40 -7.03 -31.42
N LEU A 263 -2.18 -5.99 -31.11
CA LEU A 263 -3.51 -5.72 -31.64
C LEU A 263 -3.51 -5.65 -33.19
N PRO A 264 -4.56 -6.14 -33.88
CA PRO A 264 -4.67 -6.01 -35.32
C PRO A 264 -4.89 -4.55 -35.73
N THR A 265 -4.18 -4.13 -36.77
CA THR A 265 -4.34 -2.83 -37.43
C THR A 265 -5.73 -2.71 -38.06
N PRO A 266 -6.42 -1.55 -37.93
CA PRO A 266 -7.74 -1.37 -38.53
C PRO A 266 -7.64 -1.32 -40.05
N GLN A 267 -8.49 -2.09 -40.74
CA GLN A 267 -8.63 -2.02 -42.20
C GLN A 267 -9.41 -0.77 -42.64
N PRO A 268 -9.08 -0.17 -43.80
CA PRO A 268 -9.83 0.95 -44.35
C PRO A 268 -11.22 0.51 -44.81
N ARG A 269 -12.24 1.32 -44.53
CA ARG A 269 -13.63 1.08 -44.95
C ARG A 269 -13.76 1.20 -46.49
N PRO A 270 -14.61 0.38 -47.14
CA PRO A 270 -14.89 0.55 -48.56
C PRO A 270 -15.61 1.88 -48.82
N SER A 271 -15.24 2.54 -49.92
CA SER A 271 -15.85 3.77 -50.39
C SER A 271 -17.26 3.53 -50.95
N ASP A 272 -18.20 4.37 -50.52
CA ASP A 272 -19.58 4.36 -50.97
C ASP A 272 -19.66 4.91 -52.41
N ARG A 273 -19.63 4.02 -53.41
CA ARG A 273 -19.92 4.37 -54.80
C ARG A 273 -21.43 4.48 -54.98
N ARG A 274 -21.93 5.72 -54.84
CA ARG A 274 -23.20 6.18 -55.42
C ARG A 274 -23.29 5.76 -56.89
N SER A 275 -24.24 4.89 -57.23
CA SER A 275 -24.68 4.71 -58.61
C SER A 275 -25.50 5.93 -59.04
N ARG A 276 -25.02 6.57 -60.11
CA ARG A 276 -25.73 7.56 -60.90
C ARG A 276 -26.40 6.86 -62.08
N ARG A 277 -27.66 7.25 -62.38
CA ARG A 277 -28.45 7.03 -63.62
C ARG A 277 -29.03 5.60 -63.72
N ARG A 278 -30.29 5.36 -64.08
CA ARG A 278 -31.33 6.13 -64.79
C ARG A 278 -32.69 5.90 -64.14
#